data_AF-A0A7S2MZM6-F1
#
_entry.id   AF-A0A7S2MZM6-F1
#
_cell.length_a   1.000
_cell.length_b   1.000
_cell.length_c   1.000
_cell.angle_alpha   90.00
_cell.angle_beta   90.00
_cell.angle_gamma   90.00
#
_symmetry.space_group_name_H-M   'P 1'
#
loop_
_entity.id
_entity.type
_entity.pdbx_description
1 polymer ?
#
loop_
_entity_poly.entity_id
_entity_poly.type
_entity_poly.pdbx_seq_one_letter_code
_entity_poly.pdbx_strand_id
1 'polypeptide(L)'
;APRIPSISREMANLITNHDPYHVHKILGVLVLLHYLYRFYLVYLHGDAFPASSSSEGPSHLDIAGVVLHGALSWSSLLLPLPAKRNFSKPMIWPEFRFHSITFATRHVAATVFNLLSWGNENSVLDLVIRSAVVLGTVLAASAVTDRYGSREKRTTNAMPYPPSVDSSQQKTIKKGYMLAQFGSTSACLFADSTVTFASLLGIQMAPLLMTLVRKGKISSFTVHRVYSISLYLGYIMIFARMLTGQKSFGLQLFFAMNIPNSKIRPYMKPLYLWAINIIFVCAVYPSFLGESLESCISDDVAEKLLWFAIAFTTFVQAKRYSPLFGLSRIGFKANIHQKKSP
;
A
#
# COMPACT_ATOMS: atom_id res chain seq x y z
N ALA A 1 -40.17 -18.92 -27.76
CA ALA A 1 -39.08 -17.94 -27.52
C ALA A 1 -37.78 -18.50 -28.11
N PRO A 2 -37.06 -17.75 -28.96
CA PRO A 2 -35.80 -18.22 -29.52
C PRO A 2 -34.75 -18.36 -28.40
N ARG A 3 -34.12 -19.54 -28.30
CA ARG A 3 -33.00 -19.77 -27.37
C ARG A 3 -31.84 -18.89 -27.82
N ILE A 4 -31.49 -17.89 -27.00
CA ILE A 4 -30.26 -17.12 -27.17
C ILE A 4 -29.10 -18.12 -27.07
N PRO A 5 -28.25 -18.25 -28.10
CA PRO A 5 -27.12 -19.16 -28.05
C PRO A 5 -26.23 -18.78 -26.86
N SER A 6 -26.02 -19.73 -25.96
CA SER A 6 -25.07 -19.58 -24.86
C SER A 6 -23.68 -19.47 -25.45
N ILE A 7 -23.22 -18.25 -25.71
CA ILE A 7 -21.82 -17.99 -26.03
C ILE A 7 -21.03 -18.45 -24.80
N SER A 8 -20.44 -19.65 -24.89
CA SER A 8 -19.48 -20.12 -23.92
C SER A 8 -18.36 -19.09 -23.92
N ARG A 9 -18.30 -18.31 -22.83
CA ARG A 9 -17.32 -17.24 -22.68
C ARG A 9 -15.98 -17.92 -22.43
N GLU A 10 -15.30 -18.28 -23.51
CA GLU A 10 -14.03 -18.98 -23.44
C GLU A 10 -13.06 -18.15 -22.59
N MET A 11 -12.73 -18.68 -21.41
CA MET A 11 -11.98 -17.92 -20.41
C MET A 11 -10.51 -17.90 -20.80
N ALA A 12 -10.03 -16.77 -21.32
CA ALA A 12 -8.63 -16.59 -21.72
C ALA A 12 -7.64 -17.12 -20.66
N ASN A 13 -6.66 -17.91 -21.09
CA ASN A 13 -5.66 -18.50 -20.20
C ASN A 13 -4.83 -17.42 -19.49
N LEU A 14 -4.39 -17.70 -18.26
CA LEU A 14 -3.51 -16.79 -17.52
C LEU A 14 -2.11 -16.77 -18.16
N ILE A 15 -1.68 -17.91 -18.68
CA ILE A 15 -0.46 -18.07 -19.48
C ILE A 15 -0.84 -17.79 -20.94
N THR A 16 -0.21 -16.77 -21.52
CA THR A 16 -0.46 -16.34 -22.91
C THR A 16 0.85 -16.04 -23.61
N ASN A 17 0.85 -16.10 -24.93
CA ASN A 17 2.01 -15.75 -25.78
C ASN A 17 2.31 -14.24 -25.79
N HIS A 18 1.49 -13.41 -25.12
CA HIS A 18 1.70 -11.97 -24.97
C HIS A 18 2.83 -11.58 -23.99
N ASP A 19 3.41 -12.54 -23.28
CA ASP A 19 4.56 -12.35 -22.39
C ASP A 19 5.77 -13.03 -23.04
N PRO A 20 6.61 -12.28 -23.78
CA PRO A 20 7.78 -12.82 -24.46
C PRO A 20 8.68 -13.54 -23.46
N TYR A 21 9.04 -14.79 -23.76
CA TYR A 21 9.83 -15.66 -22.88
C TYR A 21 9.26 -15.87 -21.47
N HIS A 22 8.00 -15.50 -21.26
CA HIS A 22 7.32 -15.71 -19.99
C HIS A 22 7.99 -15.05 -18.77
N VAL A 23 8.72 -13.95 -18.99
CA VAL A 23 9.48 -13.29 -17.94
C VAL A 23 8.56 -12.73 -16.86
N HIS A 24 7.52 -11.98 -17.26
CA HIS A 24 6.65 -11.31 -16.31
C HIS A 24 5.86 -12.32 -15.46
N LYS A 25 5.38 -13.41 -16.06
CA LYS A 25 4.63 -14.44 -15.32
C LYS A 25 5.51 -15.18 -14.32
N ILE A 26 6.76 -15.51 -14.69
CA ILE A 26 7.70 -16.21 -13.80
C ILE A 26 8.05 -15.31 -12.62
N LEU A 27 8.38 -14.04 -12.88
CA LEU A 27 8.59 -13.04 -11.84
C LEU A 27 7.37 -12.90 -10.92
N GLY A 28 6.16 -12.95 -11.47
CA GLY A 28 4.92 -12.89 -10.70
C GLY A 28 4.77 -14.04 -9.71
N VAL A 29 5.09 -15.27 -10.14
CA VAL A 29 5.06 -16.45 -9.26
C VAL A 29 6.14 -16.35 -8.19
N LEU A 30 7.37 -15.99 -8.56
CA LEU A 30 8.48 -15.82 -7.62
C LEU A 30 8.17 -14.77 -6.55
N VAL A 31 7.60 -13.63 -6.95
CA VAL A 31 7.18 -12.56 -6.04
C VAL A 31 6.07 -13.02 -5.09
N LEU A 32 5.10 -13.81 -5.57
CA LEU A 32 4.06 -14.37 -4.70
C LEU A 32 4.64 -15.32 -3.66
N LEU A 33 5.54 -16.22 -4.07
CA LEU A 33 6.25 -17.11 -3.14
C LEU A 33 7.10 -16.32 -2.15
N HIS A 34 7.77 -15.27 -2.61
CA HIS A 34 8.55 -14.39 -1.75
C HIS A 34 7.67 -13.66 -0.73
N TYR A 35 6.47 -13.18 -1.10
CA TYR A 35 5.52 -12.65 -0.11
C TYR A 35 5.16 -13.71 0.94
N LEU A 36 4.77 -14.92 0.52
CA LEU A 36 4.40 -15.98 1.46
C LEU A 36 5.53 -16.27 2.45
N TYR A 37 6.77 -16.34 1.96
CA TYR A 37 7.96 -16.49 2.79
C TYR A 37 8.15 -15.32 3.77
N ARG A 38 8.01 -14.07 3.32
CA ARG A 38 8.14 -12.89 4.20
C ARG A 38 7.03 -12.81 5.25
N PHE A 39 5.80 -13.16 4.90
CA PHE A 39 4.71 -13.27 5.89
C PHE A 39 4.98 -14.36 6.91
N TYR A 40 5.53 -15.50 6.48
CA TYR A 40 5.94 -16.57 7.37
C TYR A 40 7.03 -16.11 8.36
N LEU A 41 8.05 -15.39 7.88
CA LEU A 41 9.08 -14.81 8.75
C LEU A 41 8.51 -13.79 9.75
N VAL A 42 7.60 -12.91 9.31
CA VAL A 42 6.92 -11.98 10.23
C VAL A 42 6.12 -12.73 11.29
N TYR A 43 5.47 -13.84 10.93
CA TYR A 43 4.73 -14.65 11.90
C TYR A 43 5.65 -15.28 12.97
N LEU A 44 6.83 -15.75 12.56
CA LEU A 44 7.78 -16.39 13.48
C LEU A 44 8.63 -15.41 14.30
N HIS A 45 9.07 -14.32 13.68
CA HIS A 45 10.08 -13.42 14.22
C HIS A 45 9.58 -11.99 14.44
N GLY A 46 8.38 -11.66 13.99
CA GLY A 46 7.89 -10.28 13.92
C GLY A 46 8.65 -9.41 12.91
N ASP A 47 9.51 -10.00 12.09
CA ASP A 47 10.36 -9.31 11.11
C ASP A 47 10.33 -10.07 9.78
N ALA A 48 10.11 -9.37 8.68
CA ALA A 48 10.19 -9.94 7.34
C ALA A 48 11.64 -10.17 6.90
N PHE A 49 12.60 -9.48 7.53
CA PHE A 49 14.02 -9.56 7.24
C PHE A 49 14.82 -9.70 8.55
N PRO A 50 14.57 -10.75 9.33
CA PRO A 50 15.29 -10.95 10.58
C PRO A 50 16.80 -11.08 10.28
N ALA A 51 17.63 -10.48 11.12
CA ALA A 51 19.07 -10.68 11.04
C ALA A 51 19.35 -12.19 11.16
N SER A 52 20.04 -12.77 10.18
CA SER A 52 20.55 -14.13 10.33
C SER A 52 21.44 -14.17 11.55
N SER A 53 21.42 -15.27 12.31
CA SER A 53 22.25 -15.47 13.50
C SER A 53 23.76 -15.42 13.22
N SER A 54 24.18 -15.39 11.94
CA SER A 54 25.51 -14.99 11.51
C SER A 54 25.63 -13.46 11.51
N SER A 55 26.70 -12.95 12.12
CA SER A 55 27.12 -11.53 12.20
C SER A 55 27.29 -10.78 10.87
N GLU A 56 26.78 -11.32 9.76
CA GLU A 56 26.95 -10.86 8.38
C GLU A 56 25.68 -10.19 7.84
N GLY A 57 25.06 -9.27 8.58
CA GLY A 57 23.95 -8.44 8.08
C GLY A 57 22.78 -9.22 7.43
N PRO A 58 21.93 -8.56 6.62
CA PRO A 58 20.90 -9.23 5.84
C PRO A 58 21.50 -9.96 4.64
N SER A 59 20.89 -11.10 4.28
CA SER A 59 21.41 -11.96 3.23
C SER A 59 21.32 -11.27 1.87
N HIS A 60 22.32 -11.46 0.98
CA HIS A 60 22.20 -11.08 -0.43
C HIS A 60 20.93 -11.63 -1.10
N LEU A 61 20.42 -12.77 -0.61
CA LEU A 61 19.14 -13.33 -1.05
C LEU A 61 17.94 -12.47 -0.68
N ASP A 62 17.99 -11.74 0.44
CA ASP A 62 16.93 -10.80 0.83
C ASP A 62 16.85 -9.63 -0.13
N ILE A 63 17.99 -9.04 -0.44
CA ILE A 63 18.10 -7.95 -1.42
C ILE A 63 17.65 -8.43 -2.79
N ALA A 64 18.14 -9.59 -3.25
CA ALA A 64 17.73 -10.18 -4.52
C ALA A 64 16.21 -10.41 -4.56
N GLY A 65 15.65 -10.98 -3.49
CA GLY A 65 14.21 -11.19 -3.33
C GLY A 65 13.41 -9.91 -3.47
N VAL A 66 13.84 -8.82 -2.82
CA VAL A 66 13.20 -7.50 -2.95
C VAL A 66 13.35 -6.92 -4.36
N VAL A 67 14.52 -7.06 -4.99
CA VAL A 67 14.77 -6.60 -6.37
C VAL A 67 13.85 -7.32 -7.38
N LEU A 68 13.49 -8.58 -7.16
CA LEU A 68 12.51 -9.30 -8.00
C LEU A 68 11.15 -8.57 -8.03
N HIS A 69 10.73 -7.91 -6.96
CA HIS A 69 9.51 -7.09 -6.97
C HIS A 69 9.64 -5.88 -7.90
N GLY A 70 10.81 -5.25 -7.94
CA GLY A 70 11.12 -4.19 -8.89
C GLY A 70 11.06 -4.72 -10.33
N ALA A 71 11.78 -5.81 -10.60
CA ALA A 71 11.80 -6.47 -11.91
C ALA A 71 10.40 -6.87 -12.39
N LEU A 72 9.53 -7.36 -11.50
CA LEU A 72 8.13 -7.66 -11.80
C LEU A 72 7.38 -6.40 -12.29
N SER A 73 7.52 -5.28 -11.58
CA SER A 73 6.84 -4.04 -11.98
C SER A 73 7.35 -3.52 -13.33
N TRP A 74 8.67 -3.51 -13.54
CA TRP A 74 9.28 -3.03 -14.79
C TRP A 74 9.01 -3.94 -15.99
N SER A 75 9.00 -5.26 -15.81
CA SER A 75 8.66 -6.21 -16.88
C SER A 75 7.23 -6.06 -17.42
N SER A 76 6.34 -5.35 -16.70
CA SER A 76 5.00 -5.00 -17.22
C SER A 76 5.03 -4.11 -18.46
N LEU A 77 6.16 -3.45 -18.76
CA LEU A 77 6.36 -2.68 -19.98
C LEU A 77 6.44 -3.56 -21.24
N LEU A 78 6.82 -4.83 -21.09
CA LEU A 78 6.83 -5.80 -22.19
C LEU A 78 5.41 -6.20 -22.63
N LEU A 79 4.42 -5.95 -21.78
CA LEU A 79 3.04 -6.35 -22.03
C LEU A 79 2.29 -5.26 -22.81
N PRO A 80 1.56 -5.63 -23.89
CA PRO A 80 0.75 -4.68 -24.63
C PRO A 80 -0.43 -4.19 -23.78
N LEU A 81 -0.71 -2.90 -23.87
CA LEU A 81 -1.89 -2.28 -23.30
C LEU A 81 -2.98 -2.11 -24.38
N PRO A 82 -4.27 -2.15 -23.99
CA PRO A 82 -5.36 -1.88 -24.92
C PRO A 82 -5.29 -0.43 -25.42
N ALA A 83 -5.54 -0.22 -26.72
CA ALA A 83 -5.51 1.11 -27.34
C ALA A 83 -6.65 2.03 -26.86
N LYS A 84 -7.80 1.46 -26.49
CA LYS A 84 -8.98 2.19 -26.02
C LYS A 84 -9.31 1.83 -24.58
N ARG A 85 -9.61 2.85 -23.78
CA ARG A 85 -9.96 2.67 -22.37
C ARG A 85 -11.38 2.14 -22.21
N ASN A 86 -11.53 1.01 -21.51
CA ASN A 86 -12.82 0.47 -21.10
C ASN A 86 -13.14 0.91 -19.66
N PHE A 87 -14.22 1.66 -19.47
CA PHE A 87 -14.67 2.14 -18.15
C PHE A 87 -15.61 1.18 -17.43
N SER A 88 -16.14 0.16 -18.13
CA SER A 88 -17.08 -0.81 -17.56
C SER A 88 -16.40 -1.87 -16.70
N LYS A 89 -15.07 -1.99 -16.76
CA LYS A 89 -14.28 -2.95 -15.97
C LYS A 89 -13.00 -2.27 -15.43
N PRO A 90 -12.53 -2.66 -14.23
CA PRO A 90 -11.19 -2.33 -13.77
C PRO A 90 -10.17 -2.78 -14.82
N MET A 91 -9.34 -1.86 -15.29
CA MET A 91 -8.42 -2.11 -16.38
C MET A 91 -7.15 -1.28 -16.21
N ILE A 92 -6.02 -1.91 -16.52
CA ILE A 92 -4.72 -1.24 -16.56
C ILE A 92 -4.70 -0.27 -17.75
N TRP A 93 -4.39 0.99 -17.48
CA TRP A 93 -4.17 2.08 -18.44
C TRP A 93 -2.74 2.62 -18.26
N PRO A 94 -2.12 3.32 -19.24
CA PRO A 94 -0.77 3.84 -19.10
C PRO A 94 -0.53 4.63 -17.79
N GLU A 95 -1.45 5.52 -17.41
CA GLU A 95 -1.40 6.25 -16.13
C GLU A 95 -1.21 5.29 -14.93
N PHE A 96 -2.10 4.30 -14.80
CA PHE A 96 -2.05 3.34 -13.71
C PHE A 96 -0.80 2.46 -13.76
N ARG A 97 -0.38 2.00 -14.95
CA ARG A 97 0.84 1.19 -15.12
C ARG A 97 2.05 1.95 -14.62
N PHE A 98 2.25 3.19 -15.08
CA PHE A 98 3.40 3.97 -14.68
C PHE A 98 3.34 4.37 -13.19
N HIS A 99 2.17 4.72 -12.64
CA HIS A 99 2.04 4.91 -11.19
C HIS A 99 2.40 3.65 -10.40
N SER A 100 1.93 2.48 -10.82
CA SER A 100 2.26 1.21 -10.16
C SER A 100 3.77 0.93 -10.20
N ILE A 101 4.43 1.16 -11.34
CA ILE A 101 5.90 1.05 -11.47
C ILE A 101 6.60 2.02 -10.53
N THR A 102 6.23 3.31 -10.54
CA THR A 102 6.85 4.33 -9.70
C THR A 102 6.70 4.00 -8.21
N PHE A 103 5.50 3.64 -7.76
CA PHE A 103 5.25 3.34 -6.36
C PHE A 103 5.95 2.05 -5.92
N ALA A 104 5.96 1.00 -6.75
CA ALA A 104 6.71 -0.21 -6.44
C ALA A 104 8.22 0.06 -6.37
N THR A 105 8.76 0.83 -7.32
CA THR A 105 10.18 1.19 -7.36
C THR A 105 10.60 1.98 -6.11
N ARG A 106 9.76 2.92 -5.64
CA ARG A 106 9.99 3.64 -4.38
C ARG A 106 10.21 2.68 -3.21
N HIS A 107 9.31 1.71 -3.05
CA HIS A 107 9.37 0.76 -1.95
C HIS A 107 10.53 -0.21 -2.08
N VAL A 108 10.81 -0.72 -3.28
CA VAL A 108 11.99 -1.55 -3.54
C VAL A 108 13.27 -0.79 -3.19
N ALA A 109 13.40 0.46 -3.65
CA ALA A 109 14.57 1.29 -3.34
C ALA A 109 14.70 1.56 -1.82
N ALA A 110 13.61 1.93 -1.15
CA ALA A 110 13.61 2.18 0.30
C ALA A 110 13.96 0.92 1.10
N THR A 111 13.37 -0.23 0.76
CA THR A 111 13.65 -1.50 1.44
C THR A 111 15.09 -1.96 1.20
N VAL A 112 15.59 -1.91 -0.05
CA VAL A 112 16.98 -2.28 -0.36
C VAL A 112 17.96 -1.35 0.36
N PHE A 113 17.68 -0.05 0.40
CA PHE A 113 18.50 0.91 1.15
C PHE A 113 18.57 0.56 2.63
N ASN A 114 17.43 0.24 3.26
CA ASN A 114 17.39 -0.19 4.66
C ASN A 114 18.15 -1.51 4.88
N LEU A 115 18.03 -2.48 3.96
CA LEU A 115 18.76 -3.76 4.06
C LEU A 115 20.27 -3.56 3.92
N LEU A 116 20.73 -2.65 3.08
CA LEU A 116 22.16 -2.42 2.91
C LEU A 116 22.79 -1.68 4.09
N SER A 117 21.99 -1.26 5.08
CA SER A 117 22.42 -0.47 6.24
C SER A 117 23.25 0.75 5.82
N TRP A 118 22.99 1.30 4.62
CA TRP A 118 23.74 2.42 4.06
C TRP A 118 23.43 3.76 4.76
N GLY A 119 22.48 3.77 5.69
CA GLY A 119 22.27 4.85 6.63
C GLY A 119 22.48 4.34 8.05
N ASN A 120 23.39 4.97 8.80
CA ASN A 120 23.20 5.02 10.25
C ASN A 120 21.90 5.78 10.52
N GLU A 121 21.10 5.29 11.45
CA GLU A 121 19.92 6.00 11.93
C GLU A 121 20.32 7.44 12.28
N ASN A 122 19.57 8.41 11.76
CA ASN A 122 19.79 9.85 11.97
C ASN A 122 21.02 10.47 11.26
N SER A 123 21.62 9.78 10.29
CA SER A 123 22.65 10.40 9.44
C SER A 123 22.03 11.38 8.42
N VAL A 124 22.78 12.43 8.07
CA VAL A 124 22.40 13.36 6.97
C VAL A 124 22.19 12.59 5.66
N LEU A 125 22.98 11.54 5.44
CA LEU A 125 22.85 10.68 4.26
C LEU A 125 21.49 9.98 4.22
N ASP A 126 21.02 9.44 5.35
CA ASP A 126 19.69 8.81 5.46
C ASP A 126 18.57 9.81 5.11
N LEU A 127 18.63 11.02 5.67
CA LEU A 127 17.68 12.10 5.37
C LEU A 127 17.68 12.45 3.87
N VAL A 128 18.85 12.59 3.25
CA VAL A 128 18.99 12.93 1.83
C VAL A 128 18.41 11.83 0.95
N ILE A 129 18.73 10.56 1.24
CA ILE A 129 18.26 9.43 0.43
C ILE A 129 16.74 9.25 0.57
N ARG A 130 16.19 9.30 1.79
CA ARG A 130 14.73 9.23 2.00
C ARG A 130 14.00 10.38 1.32
N SER A 131 14.57 11.58 1.39
CA SER A 131 14.05 12.75 0.68
C SER A 131 14.03 12.52 -0.82
N ALA A 132 15.14 12.04 -1.39
CA ALA A 132 15.25 11.76 -2.82
C ALA A 132 14.23 10.69 -3.27
N VAL A 133 14.09 9.60 -2.51
CA VAL A 133 13.14 8.52 -2.80
C VAL A 133 11.69 9.01 -2.75
N VAL A 134 11.30 9.73 -1.70
CA VAL A 134 9.90 10.18 -1.53
C VAL A 134 9.56 11.35 -2.45
N LEU A 135 10.37 12.42 -2.47
CA LEU A 135 10.11 13.59 -3.30
C LEU A 135 10.27 13.26 -4.79
N GLY A 136 11.27 12.46 -5.16
CA GLY A 136 11.44 11.96 -6.52
C GLY A 136 10.22 11.16 -6.99
N THR A 137 9.65 10.32 -6.11
CA THR A 137 8.41 9.60 -6.40
C THR A 137 7.21 10.55 -6.61
N VAL A 138 7.08 11.59 -5.79
CA VAL A 138 6.01 12.60 -5.94
C VAL A 138 6.11 13.35 -7.26
N LEU A 139 7.34 13.72 -7.66
CA LEU A 139 7.61 14.38 -8.94
C LEU A 139 7.30 13.44 -10.12
N ALA A 140 7.79 12.20 -10.06
CA ALA A 140 7.52 11.20 -11.08
C ALA A 140 6.02 10.89 -11.22
N ALA A 141 5.30 10.73 -10.12
CA ALA A 141 3.86 10.49 -10.14
C ALA A 141 3.06 11.68 -10.70
N SER A 142 3.51 12.91 -10.42
CA SER A 142 2.97 14.13 -11.04
C SER A 142 3.20 14.13 -12.55
N ALA A 143 4.43 13.89 -13.01
CA ALA A 143 4.76 13.82 -14.43
C ALA A 143 3.95 12.74 -15.19
N VAL A 144 3.74 11.57 -14.57
CA VAL A 144 2.86 10.51 -15.12
C VAL A 144 1.42 11.01 -15.23
N THR A 145 0.92 11.71 -14.21
CA THR A 145 -0.44 12.27 -14.22
C THR A 145 -0.59 13.34 -15.30
N ASP A 146 0.39 14.22 -15.46
CA ASP A 146 0.35 15.30 -16.44
C ASP A 146 0.38 14.75 -17.88
N ARG A 147 1.14 13.67 -18.10
CA ARG A 147 1.30 13.05 -19.43
C ARG A 147 0.18 12.08 -19.81
N TYR A 148 -0.32 11.29 -18.86
CA TYR A 148 -1.24 10.17 -19.14
C TYR A 148 -2.59 10.27 -18.41
N GLY A 149 -2.73 11.21 -17.48
CA GLY A 149 -3.95 11.39 -16.71
C GLY A 149 -5.10 11.91 -17.56
N SER A 150 -6.30 11.38 -17.31
CA SER A 150 -7.52 11.95 -17.87
C SER A 150 -8.01 13.09 -16.97
N ARG A 151 -8.24 14.28 -17.57
CA ARG A 151 -8.82 15.44 -16.89
C ARG A 151 -10.26 15.21 -16.44
N GLU A 152 -10.99 14.31 -17.10
CA GLU A 152 -12.40 14.00 -16.81
C GLU A 152 -12.57 12.80 -15.87
N LYS A 153 -11.81 11.71 -16.07
CA LYS A 153 -11.98 10.45 -15.33
C LYS A 153 -10.65 9.77 -15.01
N ARG A 154 -10.08 10.10 -13.85
CA ARG A 154 -8.87 9.43 -13.32
C ARG A 154 -9.08 7.93 -13.11
N THR A 155 -8.02 7.14 -13.30
CA THR A 155 -8.09 5.67 -13.34
C THR A 155 -8.64 5.03 -12.06
N THR A 156 -8.25 5.52 -10.89
CA THR A 156 -8.74 4.99 -9.60
C THR A 156 -10.13 5.50 -9.21
N ASN A 157 -10.48 6.72 -9.64
CA ASN A 157 -11.77 7.32 -9.29
C ASN A 157 -12.93 6.75 -10.10
N ALA A 158 -12.65 6.29 -11.32
CA ALA A 158 -13.64 5.78 -12.27
C ALA A 158 -13.76 4.25 -12.28
N MET A 159 -13.08 3.53 -11.37
CA MET A 159 -13.26 2.07 -11.29
C MET A 159 -14.70 1.73 -10.89
N PRO A 160 -15.36 0.81 -11.62
CA PRO A 160 -16.73 0.46 -11.32
C PRO A 160 -16.81 -0.31 -9.99
N TYR A 161 -17.84 0.01 -9.22
CA TYR A 161 -18.22 -0.71 -8.00
C TYR A 161 -19.46 -1.57 -8.29
N PRO A 162 -19.68 -2.65 -7.52
CA PRO A 162 -20.91 -3.43 -7.64
C PRO A 162 -22.15 -2.55 -7.33
N PRO A 163 -23.32 -2.86 -7.92
CA PRO A 163 -24.56 -2.13 -7.65
C PRO A 163 -24.99 -2.12 -6.18
N SER A 164 -24.54 -3.11 -5.39
CA SER A 164 -24.83 -3.22 -3.96
C SER A 164 -24.09 -2.20 -3.09
N VAL A 165 -23.11 -1.48 -3.64
CA VAL A 165 -22.29 -0.51 -2.89
C VAL A 165 -22.70 0.90 -3.32
N ASP A 166 -23.40 1.60 -2.44
CA ASP A 166 -23.92 2.94 -2.70
C ASP A 166 -22.80 4.00 -2.81
N SER A 167 -23.15 5.19 -3.31
CA SER A 167 -22.20 6.28 -3.52
C SER A 167 -21.49 6.76 -2.25
N SER A 168 -22.14 6.67 -1.09
CA SER A 168 -21.54 7.06 0.21
C SER A 168 -20.51 6.02 0.66
N GLN A 169 -20.84 4.75 0.52
CA GLN A 169 -19.92 3.63 0.78
C GLN A 169 -18.73 3.67 -0.18
N GLN A 170 -18.94 3.96 -1.46
CA GLN A 170 -17.86 4.15 -2.42
C GLN A 170 -16.91 5.27 -2.01
N LYS A 171 -17.43 6.44 -1.58
CA LYS A 171 -16.60 7.54 -1.05
C LYS A 171 -15.78 7.09 0.16
N THR A 172 -16.38 6.31 1.05
CA THR A 172 -15.75 5.79 2.27
C THR A 172 -14.62 4.80 1.95
N ILE A 173 -14.84 3.88 1.01
CA ILE A 173 -13.83 2.93 0.53
C ILE A 173 -12.69 3.67 -0.18
N LYS A 174 -13.01 4.61 -1.09
CA LYS A 174 -12.00 5.43 -1.79
C LYS A 174 -11.15 6.24 -0.82
N LYS A 175 -11.75 6.81 0.23
CA LYS A 175 -11.01 7.45 1.31
C LYS A 175 -10.06 6.48 2.01
N GLY A 176 -10.48 5.23 2.23
CA GLY A 176 -9.60 4.17 2.75
C GLY A 176 -8.38 3.90 1.88
N TYR A 177 -8.60 3.72 0.57
CA TYR A 177 -7.51 3.49 -0.39
C TYR A 177 -6.54 4.68 -0.43
N MET A 178 -7.07 5.90 -0.41
CA MET A 178 -6.27 7.11 -0.34
C MET A 178 -5.42 7.14 0.95
N LEU A 179 -6.03 6.88 2.12
CA LEU A 179 -5.31 6.83 3.39
C LEU A 179 -4.21 5.76 3.40
N ALA A 180 -4.47 4.60 2.81
CA ALA A 180 -3.47 3.54 2.67
C ALA A 180 -2.30 3.96 1.76
N GLN A 181 -2.55 4.71 0.68
CA GLN A 181 -1.49 5.27 -0.17
C GLN A 181 -0.61 6.31 0.57
N PHE A 182 -1.23 7.13 1.43
CA PHE A 182 -0.48 8.04 2.31
C PHE A 182 0.36 7.25 3.31
N GLY A 183 -0.24 6.31 4.03
CA GLY A 183 0.48 5.46 4.99
C GLY A 183 1.64 4.70 4.34
N SER A 184 1.43 4.16 3.13
CA SER A 184 2.47 3.52 2.33
C SER A 184 3.62 4.47 1.97
N THR A 185 3.33 5.75 1.69
CA THR A 185 4.39 6.72 1.44
C THR A 185 5.13 7.10 2.72
N SER A 186 4.41 7.30 3.83
CA SER A 186 5.00 7.53 5.14
C SER A 186 5.90 6.36 5.57
N ALA A 187 5.52 5.11 5.28
CA ALA A 187 6.31 3.92 5.57
C ALA A 187 7.74 3.98 4.98
N CYS A 188 7.94 4.70 3.86
CA CYS A 188 9.27 4.89 3.25
C CYS A 188 10.20 5.81 4.05
N LEU A 189 9.67 6.57 5.02
CA LEU A 189 10.45 7.47 5.88
C LEU A 189 11.11 6.76 7.05
N PHE A 190 10.77 5.49 7.27
CA PHE A 190 11.26 4.70 8.40
C PHE A 190 12.44 3.83 8.02
N ALA A 191 13.43 3.75 8.92
CA ALA A 191 14.61 2.90 8.80
C ALA A 191 14.33 1.42 9.10
N ASP A 192 13.20 0.91 8.62
CA ASP A 192 12.78 -0.47 8.82
C ASP A 192 12.41 -1.14 7.48
N SER A 193 13.11 -2.22 7.15
CA SER A 193 12.92 -2.97 5.90
C SER A 193 11.54 -3.63 5.83
N THR A 194 11.02 -4.14 6.95
CA THR A 194 9.69 -4.76 7.03
C THR A 194 8.57 -3.76 6.75
N VAL A 195 8.64 -2.57 7.37
CA VAL A 195 7.61 -1.53 7.22
C VAL A 195 7.63 -0.96 5.81
N THR A 196 8.82 -0.70 5.25
CA THR A 196 8.96 -0.27 3.86
C THR A 196 8.46 -1.33 2.88
N PHE A 197 8.72 -2.62 3.12
CA PHE A 197 8.32 -3.71 2.24
C PHE A 197 6.82 -3.98 2.25
N ALA A 198 6.16 -3.89 3.42
CA ALA A 198 4.76 -4.31 3.63
C ALA A 198 3.76 -3.71 2.63
N SER A 199 4.02 -2.49 2.15
CA SER A 199 3.13 -1.81 1.19
C SER A 199 3.20 -2.35 -0.23
N LEU A 200 4.27 -3.06 -0.60
CA LEU A 200 4.44 -3.62 -1.96
C LEU A 200 3.30 -4.58 -2.31
N LEU A 201 2.79 -5.34 -1.33
CA LEU A 201 1.71 -6.30 -1.57
C LEU A 201 0.50 -5.61 -2.17
N GLY A 202 0.00 -4.54 -1.53
CA GLY A 202 -1.12 -3.77 -2.06
C GLY A 202 -0.83 -3.19 -3.45
N ILE A 203 0.37 -2.64 -3.64
CA ILE A 203 0.78 -2.00 -4.91
C ILE A 203 0.78 -3.00 -6.08
N GLN A 204 1.30 -4.22 -5.86
CA GLN A 204 1.42 -5.24 -6.91
C GLN A 204 0.18 -6.12 -7.05
N MET A 205 -0.62 -6.27 -5.99
CA MET A 205 -1.91 -6.97 -6.08
C MET A 205 -2.90 -6.23 -6.96
N ALA A 206 -2.87 -4.89 -6.99
CA ALA A 206 -3.78 -4.11 -7.84
C ALA A 206 -3.68 -4.43 -9.35
N PRO A 207 -2.50 -4.38 -10.02
CA PRO A 207 -2.36 -4.79 -11.42
C PRO A 207 -2.65 -6.27 -11.67
N LEU A 208 -2.31 -7.17 -10.73
CA LEU A 208 -2.66 -8.59 -10.83
C LEU A 208 -4.18 -8.76 -10.90
N LEU A 209 -4.92 -8.15 -9.97
CA LEU A 209 -6.38 -8.23 -9.92
C LEU A 209 -7.05 -7.61 -11.17
N MET A 210 -6.54 -6.49 -11.67
CA MET A 210 -7.03 -5.92 -12.94
C MET A 210 -6.77 -6.85 -14.13
N THR A 211 -5.64 -7.56 -14.14
CA THR A 211 -5.33 -8.56 -15.17
C THR A 211 -6.30 -9.75 -15.09
N LEU A 212 -6.61 -10.23 -13.89
CA LEU A 212 -7.57 -11.31 -13.69
C LEU A 212 -8.99 -10.93 -14.13
N VAL A 213 -9.43 -9.69 -13.86
CA VAL A 213 -10.72 -9.19 -14.39
C VAL A 213 -10.71 -9.10 -15.91
N ARG A 214 -9.63 -8.59 -16.50
CA ARG A 214 -9.50 -8.49 -17.96
C ARG A 214 -9.63 -9.87 -18.62
N LYS A 215 -9.03 -10.89 -18.01
CA LYS A 215 -9.09 -12.30 -18.45
C LYS A 215 -10.40 -13.01 -18.05
N GLY A 216 -11.33 -12.31 -17.41
CA GLY A 216 -12.62 -12.86 -17.00
C GLY A 216 -12.54 -13.91 -15.90
N LYS A 217 -11.43 -13.99 -15.15
CA LYS A 217 -11.22 -14.96 -14.07
C LYS A 217 -11.88 -14.53 -12.76
N ILE A 218 -12.02 -13.23 -12.55
CA ILE A 218 -12.69 -12.66 -11.38
C ILE A 218 -13.60 -11.50 -11.79
N SER A 219 -14.52 -11.14 -10.90
CA SER A 219 -15.41 -9.98 -11.09
C SER A 219 -14.78 -8.68 -10.58
N SER A 220 -15.30 -7.52 -11.01
CA SER A 220 -14.93 -6.21 -10.44
C SER A 220 -15.14 -6.15 -8.92
N PHE A 221 -16.11 -6.91 -8.41
CA PHE A 221 -16.38 -6.99 -6.99
C PHE A 221 -15.27 -7.73 -6.23
N THR A 222 -14.81 -8.85 -6.78
CA THR A 222 -13.69 -9.62 -6.26
C THR A 222 -12.42 -8.77 -6.19
N VAL A 223 -12.19 -7.87 -7.16
CA VAL A 223 -11.04 -6.93 -7.11
C VAL A 223 -11.06 -6.10 -5.84
N HIS A 224 -12.16 -5.40 -5.55
CA HIS A 224 -12.22 -4.51 -4.38
C HIS A 224 -12.05 -5.28 -3.06
N ARG A 225 -12.61 -6.50 -2.97
CA ARG A 225 -12.46 -7.38 -1.81
C ARG A 225 -11.00 -7.80 -1.60
N VAL A 226 -10.42 -8.47 -2.59
CA VAL A 226 -9.04 -8.99 -2.49
C VAL A 226 -8.05 -7.84 -2.34
N TYR A 227 -8.28 -6.71 -3.00
CA TYR A 227 -7.45 -5.52 -2.82
C TYR A 227 -7.55 -4.96 -1.40
N SER A 228 -8.75 -4.82 -0.82
CA SER A 228 -8.89 -4.38 0.57
C SER A 228 -8.21 -5.31 1.58
N ILE A 229 -8.28 -6.62 1.36
CA ILE A 229 -7.55 -7.62 2.16
C ILE A 229 -6.04 -7.43 2.00
N SER A 230 -5.54 -7.27 0.78
CA SER A 230 -4.10 -7.06 0.54
C SER A 230 -3.55 -5.78 1.20
N LEU A 231 -4.35 -4.71 1.26
CA LEU A 231 -4.00 -3.50 2.00
C LEU A 231 -3.96 -3.77 3.51
N TYR A 232 -4.94 -4.53 4.04
CA TYR A 232 -5.00 -4.86 5.45
C TYR A 232 -3.86 -5.80 5.90
N LEU A 233 -3.46 -6.75 5.06
CA LEU A 233 -2.30 -7.62 5.30
C LEU A 233 -1.01 -6.81 5.48
N GLY A 234 -0.84 -5.70 4.74
CA GLY A 234 0.27 -4.77 4.96
C GLY A 234 0.27 -4.14 6.35
N TYR A 235 -0.91 -3.78 6.89
CA TYR A 235 -1.03 -3.29 8.26
C TYR A 235 -0.69 -4.39 9.28
N ILE A 236 -1.10 -5.64 9.03
CA ILE A 236 -0.77 -6.77 9.91
C ILE A 236 0.76 -6.95 10.01
N MET A 237 1.49 -6.86 8.90
CA MET A 237 2.96 -6.93 8.94
C MET A 237 3.55 -5.81 9.79
N ILE A 238 3.06 -4.58 9.62
CA ILE A 238 3.52 -3.43 10.39
C ILE A 238 3.19 -3.63 11.88
N PHE A 239 1.99 -4.07 12.24
CA PHE A 239 1.61 -4.31 13.63
C PHE A 239 2.43 -5.41 14.29
N ALA A 240 2.67 -6.53 13.60
CA ALA A 240 3.55 -7.57 14.10
C ALA A 240 4.96 -7.02 14.37
N ARG A 241 5.49 -6.23 13.43
CA ARG A 241 6.79 -5.57 13.60
C ARG A 241 6.83 -4.59 14.76
N MET A 242 5.76 -3.86 15.00
CA MET A 242 5.66 -2.93 16.12
C MET A 242 5.59 -3.62 17.48
N LEU A 243 5.00 -4.82 17.54
CA LEU A 243 4.89 -5.60 18.76
C LEU A 243 6.22 -6.25 19.15
N THR A 244 7.08 -6.56 18.18
CA THR A 244 8.38 -7.20 18.42
C THR A 244 9.58 -6.24 18.33
N GLY A 245 9.38 -5.05 17.74
CA GLY A 245 10.40 -4.02 17.56
C GLY A 245 10.36 -2.93 18.63
N GLN A 246 10.98 -1.79 18.32
CA GLN A 246 10.97 -0.63 19.22
C GLN A 246 9.55 -0.04 19.32
N LYS A 247 9.00 0.03 20.54
CA LYS A 247 7.63 0.52 20.80
C LYS A 247 7.44 1.99 20.39
N SER A 248 8.49 2.80 20.46
CA SER A 248 8.48 4.22 20.07
C SER A 248 8.16 4.46 18.60
N PHE A 249 8.48 3.47 17.75
CA PHE A 249 8.12 3.45 16.34
C PHE A 249 6.64 3.76 16.08
N GLY A 250 5.75 3.30 16.96
CA GLY A 250 4.31 3.52 16.82
C GLY A 250 3.87 4.96 16.98
N LEU A 251 4.51 5.69 17.89
CA LEU A 251 4.25 7.12 18.07
C LEU A 251 4.73 7.90 16.86
N GLN A 252 5.94 7.62 16.37
CA GLN A 252 6.47 8.24 15.16
C GLN A 252 5.56 7.97 13.95
N LEU A 253 5.13 6.72 13.75
CA LEU A 253 4.20 6.34 12.68
C LEU A 253 2.85 7.05 12.81
N PHE A 254 2.31 7.16 14.02
CA PHE A 254 1.09 7.92 14.26
C PHE A 254 1.23 9.36 13.79
N PHE A 255 2.28 10.08 14.19
CA PHE A 255 2.49 11.46 13.74
C PHE A 255 2.73 11.57 12.23
N ALA A 256 3.56 10.68 11.67
CA ALA A 256 3.86 10.61 10.24
C ALA A 256 2.61 10.44 9.38
N MET A 257 1.61 9.69 9.87
CA MET A 257 0.34 9.48 9.18
C MET A 257 -0.66 10.63 9.37
N ASN A 258 -0.56 11.42 10.45
CA ASN A 258 -1.51 12.50 10.73
C ASN A 258 -1.19 13.79 9.95
N ILE A 259 0.09 14.13 9.73
CA ILE A 259 0.47 15.35 8.99
C ILE A 259 -0.14 15.39 7.58
N PRO A 260 -0.06 14.35 6.74
CA PRO A 260 -0.64 14.38 5.39
C PRO A 260 -2.17 14.34 5.39
N ASN A 261 -2.78 13.98 6.52
CA ASN A 261 -4.23 13.88 6.70
C ASN A 261 -4.83 15.10 7.44
N SER A 262 -3.99 16.07 7.77
CA SER A 262 -4.38 17.30 8.44
C SER A 262 -5.28 18.18 7.57
N LYS A 263 -6.01 19.09 8.22
CA LYS A 263 -6.88 20.07 7.56
C LYS A 263 -6.13 21.04 6.65
N ILE A 264 -4.80 21.15 6.77
CA ILE A 264 -3.96 22.03 5.96
C ILE A 264 -3.70 21.47 4.56
N ARG A 265 -3.84 20.14 4.35
CA ARG A 265 -3.54 19.49 3.07
C ARG A 265 -4.18 20.15 1.84
N PRO A 266 -5.48 20.52 1.82
CA PRO A 266 -6.09 21.13 0.63
C PRO A 266 -5.43 22.43 0.18
N TYR A 267 -4.70 23.09 1.08
CA TYR A 267 -4.06 24.39 0.84
C TYR A 267 -2.57 24.27 0.48
N MET A 268 -2.02 23.05 0.43
CA MET A 268 -0.60 22.82 0.17
C MET A 268 -0.37 21.98 -1.07
N LYS A 269 0.68 22.34 -1.84
CA LYS A 269 1.17 21.46 -2.89
C LYS A 269 1.69 20.16 -2.26
N PRO A 270 1.45 18.99 -2.87
CA PRO A 270 1.89 17.70 -2.33
C PRO A 270 3.39 17.65 -2.01
N LEU A 271 4.21 18.33 -2.81
CA LEU A 271 5.66 18.39 -2.60
C LEU A 271 6.03 19.02 -1.25
N TYR A 272 5.42 20.15 -0.89
CA TYR A 272 5.69 20.83 0.39
C TYR A 272 5.18 20.02 1.57
N LEU A 273 4.00 19.39 1.43
CA LEU A 273 3.44 18.53 2.46
C LEU A 273 4.39 17.37 2.81
N TRP A 274 4.97 16.73 1.79
CA TRP A 274 5.92 15.65 1.99
C TRP A 274 7.28 16.13 2.50
N ALA A 275 7.78 17.28 2.05
CA ALA A 275 9.01 17.87 2.57
C ALA A 275 8.90 18.14 4.08
N ILE A 276 7.79 18.73 4.54
CA ILE A 276 7.53 18.94 5.97
C ILE A 276 7.46 17.61 6.72
N ASN A 277 6.78 16.61 6.15
CA ASN A 277 6.66 15.29 6.77
C ASN A 277 8.04 14.62 6.92
N ILE A 278 8.89 14.67 5.89
CA ILE A 278 10.25 14.13 5.92
C ILE A 278 11.08 14.82 7.01
N ILE A 279 11.10 16.16 7.03
CA ILE A 279 11.84 16.90 8.06
C ILE A 279 11.34 16.53 9.45
N PHE A 280 10.02 16.44 9.63
CA PHE A 280 9.45 16.05 10.90
C PHE A 280 9.87 14.64 11.33
N VAL A 281 9.71 13.64 10.46
CA VAL A 281 9.94 12.22 10.79
C VAL A 281 11.43 11.91 10.91
N CYS A 282 12.26 12.42 10.01
CA CYS A 282 13.67 12.04 9.93
C CYS A 282 14.63 12.97 10.69
N ALA A 283 14.19 14.19 11.08
CA ALA A 283 15.05 15.13 11.80
C ALA A 283 14.43 15.61 13.11
N VAL A 284 13.21 16.17 13.09
CA VAL A 284 12.62 16.78 14.30
C VAL A 284 12.27 15.73 15.35
N TYR A 285 11.60 14.64 14.93
CA TYR A 285 11.15 13.62 15.87
C TYR A 285 12.32 12.95 16.58
N PRO A 286 13.34 12.39 15.89
CA PRO A 286 14.45 11.73 16.57
C PRO A 286 15.28 12.69 17.42
N SER A 287 15.48 13.93 16.96
CA SER A 287 16.40 14.88 17.65
C SER A 287 15.78 15.60 18.84
N PHE A 288 14.45 15.77 18.88
CA PHE A 288 13.80 16.64 19.88
C PHE A 288 12.65 15.99 20.63
N LEU A 289 11.93 15.05 20.00
CA LEU A 289 10.70 14.50 20.57
C LEU A 289 10.84 13.06 21.04
N GLY A 290 11.70 12.25 20.40
CA GLY A 290 11.88 10.83 20.65
C GLY A 290 12.18 10.55 22.11
N GLU A 291 13.38 10.88 22.57
CA GLU A 291 13.83 10.59 23.94
C GLU A 291 12.92 11.20 25.02
N SER A 292 12.43 12.42 24.79
CA SER A 292 11.54 13.10 25.75
C SER A 292 10.16 12.45 25.83
N LEU A 293 9.56 12.03 24.71
CA LEU A 293 8.27 11.34 24.72
C LEU A 293 8.39 9.91 25.23
N GLU A 294 9.46 9.22 24.85
CA GLU A 294 9.74 7.85 25.25
C GLU A 294 9.97 7.75 26.76
N SER A 295 10.74 8.67 27.34
CA SER A 295 10.92 8.73 28.80
C SER A 295 9.64 9.06 29.58
N CYS A 296 8.68 9.74 28.95
CA CYS A 296 7.40 10.09 29.59
C CYS A 296 6.37 8.95 29.56
N ILE A 297 6.57 7.91 28.74
CA ILE A 297 5.59 6.84 28.53
C ILE A 297 6.22 5.52 28.99
N SER A 298 5.70 4.95 30.07
CA SER A 298 6.15 3.62 30.49
C SER A 298 5.87 2.56 29.43
N ASP A 299 6.70 1.52 29.38
CA ASP A 299 6.58 0.44 28.40
C ASP A 299 5.20 -0.27 28.41
N ASP A 300 4.58 -0.36 29.59
CA ASP A 300 3.22 -0.90 29.77
C ASP A 300 2.16 0.02 29.14
N VAL A 301 2.29 1.33 29.32
CA VAL A 301 1.38 2.30 28.70
C VAL A 301 1.57 2.32 27.18
N ALA A 302 2.82 2.31 26.71
CA ALA A 302 3.12 2.23 25.27
C ALA A 302 2.50 0.99 24.62
N GLU A 303 2.61 -0.16 25.28
CA GLU A 303 2.03 -1.42 24.80
C GLU A 303 0.50 -1.40 24.77
N LYS A 304 -0.15 -0.88 25.82
CA LYS A 304 -1.62 -0.71 25.84
C LYS A 304 -2.10 0.24 24.75
N LEU A 305 -1.39 1.35 24.53
CA LEU A 305 -1.69 2.29 23.45
C LEU A 305 -1.53 1.63 22.08
N LEU A 306 -0.50 0.79 21.91
CA LEU A 306 -0.29 0.04 20.69
C LEU A 306 -1.44 -0.94 20.43
N TRP A 307 -1.80 -1.78 21.40
CA TRP A 307 -2.93 -2.71 21.25
C TRP A 307 -4.25 -1.98 20.96
N PHE A 308 -4.49 -0.85 21.64
CA PHE A 308 -5.64 -0.01 21.35
C PHE A 308 -5.61 0.50 19.90
N ALA A 309 -4.46 0.99 19.42
CA ALA A 309 -4.30 1.48 18.05
C ALA A 309 -4.51 0.36 17.01
N ILE A 310 -4.03 -0.85 17.28
CA ILE A 310 -4.22 -2.05 16.45
C ILE A 310 -5.72 -2.40 16.38
N ALA A 311 -6.37 -2.50 17.54
CA ALA A 311 -7.79 -2.83 17.63
C ALA A 311 -8.66 -1.77 16.95
N PHE A 312 -8.39 -0.49 17.22
CA PHE A 312 -9.11 0.64 16.62
C PHE A 312 -8.92 0.67 15.10
N THR A 313 -7.69 0.52 14.60
CA THR A 313 -7.41 0.51 13.16
C THR A 313 -8.09 -0.67 12.49
N THR A 314 -8.02 -1.86 13.09
CA THR A 314 -8.70 -3.06 12.60
C THR A 314 -10.21 -2.84 12.52
N PHE A 315 -10.83 -2.31 13.57
CA PHE A 315 -12.25 -1.99 13.59
C PHE A 315 -12.61 -0.97 12.51
N VAL A 316 -11.84 0.10 12.35
CA VAL A 316 -12.07 1.14 11.33
C VAL A 316 -11.97 0.57 9.93
N GLN A 317 -10.98 -0.28 9.63
CA GLN A 317 -10.83 -0.91 8.32
C GLN A 317 -11.95 -1.91 8.05
N ALA A 318 -12.30 -2.75 9.05
CA ALA A 318 -13.41 -3.69 8.96
C ALA A 318 -14.73 -2.96 8.66
N LYS A 319 -15.04 -1.90 9.42
CA LYS A 319 -16.23 -1.06 9.19
C LYS A 319 -16.21 -0.39 7.82
N ARG A 320 -15.05 0.10 7.38
CA ARG A 320 -14.89 0.80 6.09
C ARG A 320 -15.13 -0.12 4.91
N TYR A 321 -14.64 -1.35 4.97
CA TYR A 321 -14.76 -2.32 3.88
C TYR A 321 -15.92 -3.30 4.03
N SER A 322 -16.65 -3.28 5.16
CA SER A 322 -17.84 -4.11 5.41
C SER A 322 -18.87 -4.11 4.27
N PRO A 323 -19.13 -3.01 3.52
CA PRO A 323 -20.05 -3.05 2.39
C PRO A 323 -19.58 -3.97 1.26
N LEU A 324 -18.26 -4.14 1.08
CA LEU A 324 -17.71 -5.08 0.12
C LEU A 324 -18.02 -6.52 0.49
N PHE A 325 -18.27 -6.83 1.76
CA PHE A 325 -18.54 -8.18 2.24
C PHE A 325 -20.03 -8.42 2.50
N GLY A 326 -20.92 -7.49 2.13
CA GLY A 326 -22.35 -7.59 2.39
C GLY A 326 -22.73 -7.37 3.87
N LEU A 327 -21.80 -6.88 4.69
CA LEU A 327 -21.96 -6.69 6.13
C LEU A 327 -22.50 -5.29 6.50
N SER A 328 -22.79 -4.44 5.52
CA SER A 328 -23.30 -3.07 5.73
C SER A 328 -24.67 -3.02 6.43
N ARG A 329 -25.44 -4.11 6.40
CA ARG A 329 -26.74 -4.23 7.06
C ARG A 329 -26.65 -4.60 8.54
N ILE A 330 -25.48 -4.99 9.05
CA ILE A 330 -25.24 -5.23 10.49
C ILE A 330 -25.04 -3.88 11.19
N GLY A 331 -25.93 -2.93 10.91
CA GLY A 331 -25.88 -1.61 11.50
C GLY A 331 -26.06 -1.73 12.99
N PHE A 332 -25.00 -1.44 13.75
CA PHE A 332 -25.15 -0.67 14.98
C PHE A 332 -25.86 0.62 14.58
N LYS A 333 -27.20 0.59 14.53
CA LYS A 333 -28.01 1.80 14.61
C LYS A 333 -27.71 2.35 16.00
N ALA A 334 -26.66 3.14 16.12
CA ALA A 334 -26.57 4.08 17.21
C ALA A 334 -27.81 4.95 17.05
N ASN A 335 -28.84 4.67 17.86
CA ASN A 335 -29.98 5.55 18.06
C ASN A 335 -29.44 6.82 18.71
N ILE A 336 -28.73 7.63 17.92
CA ILE A 336 -28.51 9.02 18.24
C ILE A 336 -29.87 9.64 17.99
N HIS A 337 -30.70 9.63 19.03
CA HIS A 337 -31.83 10.52 19.11
C HIS A 337 -31.28 11.93 18.90
N GLN A 338 -31.37 12.43 17.66
CA GLN A 338 -31.37 13.86 17.43
C GLN A 338 -32.58 14.38 18.20
N LYS A 339 -32.34 14.83 19.44
CA LYS A 339 -33.23 15.76 20.11
C LYS A 339 -33.37 16.92 19.14
N LYS A 340 -34.54 17.01 18.50
CA LYS A 340 -35.00 18.25 17.90
C LYS A 340 -34.99 19.26 19.03
N SER A 341 -34.13 20.27 18.94
CA SER A 341 -34.30 21.48 19.74
C SER A 341 -35.63 22.11 19.35
N PRO A 342 -36.39 22.65 20.32
CA PRO A 342 -37.70 23.25 20.08
C PRO A 342 -37.65 24.41 19.08
#